data_AF-A0A645A3C1-F1
#
_entry.id   AF-A0A645A3C1-F1
#
_cell.length_a   1.000
_cell.length_b   1.000
_cell.length_c   1.000
_cell.angle_alpha   90.00
_cell.angle_beta   90.00
_cell.angle_gamma   90.00
#
_symmetry.space_group_name_H-M   'P 1'
#
loop_
_entity.id
_entity.type
_entity.pdbx_description
1 polymer ?
#
loop_
_entity_poly.entity_id
_entity_poly.type
_entity_poly.pdbx_seq_one_letter_code
_entity_poly.pdbx_strand_id
1 'polypeptide(L)'
;MPEWFGQINLCDYAMHMLNAQHGKIYYFKRPMAVYRKHSKGIWSERDTDKKLAITLHVRELLMDYFKDQVEVLQGLRQSHKSISLNLIRYYMQKGDTHMVTVVEDRILTYNPGIERQQLKKEAADTSLTLKQRLQQSVMRCMKQGRVLVSRLIPLPGVR
;
A
#
# COMPACT_ATOMS: atom_id res chain seq x y z
N MET A 1 5.00 -15.53 -17.69
CA MET A 1 4.84 -14.93 -16.35
C MET A 1 6.05 -15.32 -15.50
N PRO A 2 6.57 -14.44 -14.63
CA PRO A 2 7.67 -14.79 -13.74
C PRO A 2 7.29 -15.95 -12.80
N GLU A 3 8.25 -16.82 -12.48
CA GLU A 3 8.03 -18.02 -11.64
C GLU A 3 7.48 -17.67 -10.25
N TRP A 4 7.96 -16.55 -9.67
CA TRP A 4 7.51 -16.06 -8.36
C TRP A 4 6.05 -15.59 -8.34
N PHE A 5 5.39 -15.41 -9.48
CA PHE A 5 4.04 -14.85 -9.55
C PHE A 5 2.99 -15.72 -8.83
N GLY A 6 3.17 -17.04 -8.81
CA GLY A 6 2.28 -17.94 -8.07
C GLY A 6 2.40 -17.84 -6.55
N GLN A 7 3.42 -17.14 -6.04
CA GLN A 7 3.77 -17.09 -4.62
C GLN A 7 3.19 -15.85 -3.91
N ILE A 8 2.62 -14.90 -4.67
CA ILE A 8 2.12 -13.63 -4.15
C ILE A 8 0.61 -13.61 -3.98
N ASN A 9 0.12 -12.80 -3.03
CA ASN A 9 -1.31 -12.56 -2.86
C ASN A 9 -1.81 -11.31 -3.62
N LEU A 10 -0.91 -10.42 -4.03
CA LEU A 10 -1.21 -9.15 -4.71
C LEU A 10 -1.05 -9.29 -6.24
N CYS A 11 -1.76 -10.27 -6.80
CA CYS A 11 -1.62 -10.65 -8.21
C CYS A 11 -2.00 -9.52 -9.17
N ASP A 12 -3.00 -8.72 -8.81
CA ASP A 12 -3.44 -7.54 -9.57
C ASP A 12 -2.32 -6.51 -9.71
N TYR A 13 -1.69 -6.13 -8.60
CA TYR A 13 -0.60 -5.17 -8.59
C TYR A 13 0.60 -5.66 -9.41
N ALA A 14 1.04 -6.90 -9.19
CA ALA A 14 2.16 -7.46 -9.94
C ALA A 14 1.83 -7.57 -11.43
N MET A 15 0.63 -8.04 -11.79
CA MET A 15 0.20 -8.15 -13.19
C MET A 15 0.17 -6.78 -13.88
N HIS A 16 -0.31 -5.74 -13.19
CA HIS A 16 -0.31 -4.39 -13.75
C HIS A 16 1.11 -3.84 -13.96
N MET A 17 2.04 -4.07 -13.01
CA MET A 17 3.44 -3.69 -13.18
C MET A 17 4.10 -4.43 -14.35
N LEU A 18 3.87 -5.74 -14.46
CA LEU A 18 4.39 -6.57 -15.54
C LEU A 18 3.80 -6.18 -16.91
N ASN A 19 2.52 -5.82 -16.98
CA ASN A 19 1.92 -5.38 -18.24
C ASN A 19 2.38 -3.97 -18.64
N ALA A 20 2.60 -3.08 -17.66
CA ALA A 20 3.08 -1.71 -17.90
C ALA A 20 4.46 -1.66 -18.56
N GLN A 21 5.28 -2.71 -18.42
CA GLN A 21 6.58 -2.77 -19.09
C GLN A 21 6.47 -2.88 -20.63
N HIS A 22 5.31 -3.30 -21.14
CA HIS A 22 5.09 -3.54 -22.57
C HIS A 22 4.32 -2.40 -23.27
N GLY A 23 3.89 -1.37 -22.54
CA GLY A 23 3.17 -0.27 -23.14
C GLY A 23 2.40 0.61 -22.15
N LYS A 24 1.68 1.59 -22.70
CA LYS A 24 0.90 2.55 -21.91
C LYS A 24 -0.37 1.89 -21.35
N ILE A 25 -0.70 2.23 -20.10
CA ILE A 25 -1.98 1.88 -19.50
C ILE A 25 -3.04 2.90 -19.93
N TYR A 26 -4.11 2.44 -20.57
CA TYR A 26 -5.22 3.29 -21.00
C TYR A 26 -6.20 3.56 -19.85
N TYR A 27 -6.64 4.81 -19.73
CA TYR A 27 -7.65 5.22 -18.74
C TYR A 27 -9.03 5.35 -19.38
N PHE A 28 -9.99 4.56 -18.89
CA PHE A 28 -11.40 4.67 -19.29
C PHE A 28 -12.10 5.76 -18.47
N LYS A 29 -12.50 6.86 -19.13
CA LYS A 29 -13.22 7.99 -18.50
C LYS A 29 -14.71 7.70 -18.25
N ARG A 30 -15.06 6.50 -17.81
CA ARG A 30 -16.43 6.12 -17.43
C ARG A 30 -16.42 5.09 -16.29
N PRO A 31 -17.48 5.00 -15.47
CA PRO A 31 -17.58 3.97 -14.44
C PRO A 31 -17.58 2.57 -15.07
N MET A 32 -16.57 1.75 -14.76
CA MET A 32 -16.39 0.40 -15.33
C MET A 32 -16.58 -0.72 -14.29
N ALA A 33 -16.65 -0.42 -13.00
CA ALA A 33 -16.76 -1.43 -11.95
C ALA A 33 -17.51 -0.89 -10.71
N VAL A 34 -18.16 -1.80 -9.99
CA VAL A 34 -18.73 -1.53 -8.66
C VAL A 34 -17.92 -2.30 -7.62
N TYR A 35 -17.38 -1.59 -6.64
CA TYR A 35 -16.63 -2.22 -5.55
C TYR A 35 -17.57 -2.90 -4.56
N ARG A 36 -17.50 -4.23 -4.44
CA ARG A 36 -18.26 -5.00 -3.46
C ARG A 36 -17.43 -5.22 -2.20
N LYS A 37 -17.90 -4.69 -1.07
CA LYS A 37 -17.30 -4.96 0.24
C LYS A 37 -18.04 -6.12 0.89
N HIS A 38 -17.35 -7.24 1.11
CA HIS A 38 -17.83 -8.35 1.94
C HIS A 38 -17.00 -8.46 3.22
N SER A 39 -17.63 -8.92 4.30
CA SER A 39 -16.97 -9.11 5.60
C SER A 39 -15.80 -10.09 5.50
N LYS A 40 -15.97 -11.16 4.72
CA LYS A 40 -14.97 -12.21 4.46
C LYS A 40 -13.96 -11.88 3.35
N GLY A 41 -13.69 -10.58 3.14
CA GLY A 41 -12.74 -10.14 2.12
C GLY A 41 -11.33 -10.50 2.49
N ILE A 42 -10.55 -11.03 1.55
CA ILE A 42 -9.10 -11.27 1.73
C ILE A 42 -8.42 -10.00 2.26
N TRP A 43 -8.85 -8.83 1.80
CA TRP A 43 -8.39 -7.53 2.27
C TRP A 43 -9.23 -6.94 3.44
N SER A 44 -10.42 -7.47 3.72
CA SER A 44 -11.26 -7.00 4.83
C SER A 44 -10.88 -7.65 6.16
N GLU A 45 -10.51 -8.93 6.16
CA GLU A 45 -10.26 -9.72 7.37
C GLU A 45 -8.83 -9.64 7.91
N ARG A 46 -7.84 -9.36 7.06
CA ARG A 46 -6.43 -9.39 7.49
C ARG A 46 -6.08 -8.22 8.41
N ASP A 47 -5.30 -8.53 9.44
CA ASP A 47 -4.65 -7.54 10.30
C ASP A 47 -3.75 -6.60 9.48
N THR A 48 -3.57 -5.37 9.97
CA THR A 48 -2.82 -4.32 9.28
C THR A 48 -1.39 -4.72 8.97
N ASP A 49 -0.70 -5.38 9.90
CA ASP A 49 0.63 -5.94 9.71
C ASP A 49 0.68 -6.96 8.57
N LYS A 50 -0.25 -7.93 8.52
CA LYS A 50 -0.32 -8.94 7.45
C LYS A 50 -0.50 -8.27 6.09
N LYS A 51 -1.35 -7.25 6.00
CA LYS A 51 -1.54 -6.48 4.76
C LYS A 51 -0.26 -5.80 4.32
N LEU A 52 0.41 -5.10 5.24
CA LEU A 52 1.66 -4.39 4.95
C LEU A 52 2.78 -5.39 4.59
N ALA A 53 2.88 -6.52 5.27
CA ALA A 53 3.87 -7.57 5.00
C ALA A 53 3.71 -8.19 3.61
N ILE A 54 2.48 -8.53 3.20
CA ILE A 54 2.20 -9.01 1.84
C ILE A 54 2.54 -7.92 0.82
N THR A 55 2.21 -6.66 1.13
CA THR A 55 2.50 -5.51 0.28
C THR A 55 4.01 -5.33 0.08
N LEU A 56 4.82 -5.50 1.13
CA LEU A 56 6.29 -5.47 1.03
C LEU A 56 6.81 -6.62 0.17
N HIS A 57 6.34 -7.85 0.43
CA HIS A 57 6.84 -9.03 -0.26
C HIS A 57 6.72 -8.95 -1.79
N VAL A 58 5.58 -8.51 -2.31
CA VAL A 58 5.43 -8.35 -3.77
C VAL A 58 6.37 -7.28 -4.33
N ARG A 59 6.69 -6.23 -3.56
CA ARG A 59 7.62 -5.17 -4.00
C ARG A 59 9.05 -5.66 -4.04
N GLU A 60 9.45 -6.53 -3.12
CA GLU A 60 10.78 -7.14 -3.11
C GLU A 60 11.00 -8.00 -4.36
N LEU A 61 10.02 -8.84 -4.70
CA LEU A 61 10.05 -9.63 -5.94
C LEU A 61 10.07 -8.75 -7.19
N LEU A 62 9.31 -7.65 -7.19
CA LEU A 62 9.33 -6.68 -8.29
C LEU A 62 10.64 -5.89 -8.37
N MET A 63 11.29 -5.59 -7.24
CA MET A 63 12.59 -4.92 -7.23
C MET A 63 13.68 -5.80 -7.84
N ASP A 64 13.66 -7.10 -7.56
CA ASP A 64 14.57 -8.05 -8.20
C ASP A 64 14.27 -8.20 -9.71
N TYR A 65 12.99 -8.33 -10.07
CA TYR A 65 12.57 -8.44 -11.48
C TYR A 65 12.93 -7.19 -12.32
N PHE A 66 12.76 -5.99 -11.76
CA PHE A 66 13.01 -4.72 -12.43
C PHE A 66 14.38 -4.10 -12.09
N LYS A 67 15.35 -4.90 -11.61
CA LYS A 67 16.64 -4.39 -11.11
C LYS A 67 17.43 -3.58 -12.14
N ASP A 68 17.27 -3.88 -13.43
CA ASP A 68 17.96 -3.19 -14.53
C ASP A 68 17.22 -1.92 -15.01
N GLN A 69 16.00 -1.67 -14.52
CA GLN A 69 15.18 -0.50 -14.85
C GLN A 69 15.27 0.54 -13.71
N VAL A 70 16.30 1.39 -13.76
CA VAL A 70 16.67 2.31 -12.67
C VAL A 70 15.50 3.15 -12.14
N GLU A 71 14.71 3.76 -13.04
CA GLU A 71 13.57 4.60 -12.64
C GLU A 71 12.48 3.79 -11.92
N VAL A 72 12.15 2.61 -12.44
CA VAL A 72 11.17 1.69 -11.84
C VAL A 72 11.66 1.19 -10.48
N LEU A 73 12.92 0.79 -10.40
CA LEU A 73 13.56 0.34 -9.16
C LEU A 73 13.54 1.44 -8.09
N GLN A 74 13.85 2.69 -8.46
CA GLN A 74 13.80 3.82 -7.53
C GLN A 74 12.38 4.07 -7.01
N GLY A 75 11.37 4.01 -7.89
CA GLY A 75 9.96 4.11 -7.49
C GLY A 75 9.53 2.99 -6.53
N LEU A 76 9.96 1.75 -6.81
CA LEU A 76 9.70 0.59 -5.95
C LEU A 76 10.37 0.72 -4.58
N ARG A 77 11.65 1.16 -4.53
CA ARG A 77 12.37 1.44 -3.28
C ARG A 77 11.68 2.51 -2.44
N GLN A 78 11.25 3.60 -3.07
CA GLN A 78 10.52 4.66 -2.38
C GLN A 78 9.18 4.16 -1.81
N SER A 79 8.43 3.36 -2.57
CA SER A 79 7.21 2.73 -2.09
C SER A 79 7.48 1.77 -0.92
N HIS A 80 8.51 0.92 -1.07
CA HIS A 80 8.95 -0.02 -0.05
C HIS A 80 9.32 0.67 1.27
N LYS A 81 10.09 1.78 1.19
CA LYS A 81 10.45 2.61 2.34
C LYS A 81 9.20 3.13 3.06
N SER A 82 8.27 3.73 2.33
CA SER A 82 7.04 4.30 2.89
C SER A 82 6.19 3.24 3.63
N ILE A 83 6.04 2.05 3.02
CA ILE A 83 5.29 0.94 3.63
C ILE A 83 6.00 0.43 4.88
N SER A 84 7.32 0.27 4.83
CA SER A 84 8.12 -0.17 5.97
C SER A 84 8.03 0.80 7.15
N LEU A 85 8.11 2.11 6.90
CA LEU A 85 7.92 3.13 7.95
C LEU A 85 6.53 3.04 8.60
N ASN A 86 5.48 2.79 7.81
CA ASN A 86 4.14 2.59 8.35
C ASN A 86 4.03 1.32 9.19
N LEU A 87 4.73 0.25 8.79
CA LEU A 87 4.78 -1.00 9.55
C LEU A 87 5.58 -0.85 10.86
N ILE A 88 6.70 -0.10 10.84
CA ILE A 88 7.45 0.27 12.04
C ILE A 88 6.55 1.05 13.00
N ARG A 89 5.87 2.11 12.51
CA ARG A 89 4.94 2.90 13.34
C ARG A 89 3.82 2.03 13.93
N TYR A 90 3.31 1.06 13.19
CA TYR A 90 2.31 0.11 13.68
C TYR A 90 2.83 -0.73 14.85
N TYR A 91 4.03 -1.32 14.73
CA TYR A 91 4.60 -2.12 15.82
C TYR A 91 5.05 -1.27 17.01
N MET A 92 5.55 -0.04 16.79
CA MET A 92 5.82 0.92 17.86
C MET A 92 4.56 1.23 18.67
N GLN A 93 3.41 1.43 18.02
CA GLN A 93 2.13 1.67 18.71
C GLN A 93 1.64 0.46 19.51
N LYS A 94 2.01 -0.75 19.08
CA LYS A 94 1.73 -1.99 19.83
C LYS A 94 2.76 -2.29 20.93
N GLY A 95 3.87 -1.56 21.00
CA GLY A 95 4.98 -1.85 21.92
C GLY A 95 5.83 -3.06 21.52
N ASP A 96 5.72 -3.55 20.27
CA ASP A 96 6.46 -4.73 19.79
C ASP A 96 7.82 -4.33 19.23
N THR A 97 8.81 -4.23 20.12
CA THR A 97 10.18 -3.80 19.78
C THR A 97 10.92 -4.82 18.90
N HIS A 98 10.62 -6.11 19.05
CA HIS A 98 11.22 -7.15 18.22
C HIS A 98 10.81 -6.97 16.76
N MET A 99 9.51 -6.81 16.49
CA MET A 99 9.02 -6.61 15.13
C MET A 99 9.45 -5.27 14.53
N VAL A 100 9.66 -4.24 15.35
CA VAL A 100 10.31 -3.00 14.87
C VAL A 100 11.70 -3.29 14.31
N THR A 101 12.55 -4.01 15.06
CA THR A 101 13.90 -4.37 14.60
C THR A 101 13.87 -5.24 13.35
N VAL A 102 12.98 -6.23 13.29
CA VAL A 102 12.82 -7.09 12.09
C VAL A 102 12.50 -6.25 10.84
N VAL A 103 11.63 -5.25 10.97
CA VAL A 103 11.27 -4.39 9.83
C VAL A 103 12.39 -3.40 9.51
N GLU A 104 13.12 -2.88 10.50
CA GLU A 104 14.32 -2.06 10.31
C GLU A 104 15.40 -2.81 9.53
N ASP A 105 15.67 -4.07 9.87
CA ASP A 105 16.64 -4.90 9.15
C ASP A 105 16.18 -5.14 7.70
N ARG A 106 14.89 -5.46 7.52
CA ARG A 106 14.29 -5.70 6.20
C ARG A 106 14.41 -4.49 5.27
N ILE A 107 14.13 -3.27 5.74
CA ILE A 107 14.25 -2.07 4.90
C ILE A 107 15.69 -1.77 4.49
N LEU A 108 16.66 -2.00 5.38
CA LEU A 108 18.08 -1.76 5.12
C LEU A 108 18.63 -2.71 4.04
N THR A 109 18.13 -3.96 3.98
CA THR A 109 18.50 -4.92 2.93
C THR A 109 18.16 -4.42 1.52
N TYR A 110 16.99 -3.80 1.34
CA TYR A 110 16.50 -3.41 0.01
C TYR A 110 16.76 -1.95 -0.38
N ASN A 111 17.24 -1.14 0.56
CA ASN A 111 17.50 0.29 0.37
C ASN A 111 18.92 0.64 0.80
N PRO A 112 19.94 0.19 0.04
CA PRO A 112 21.33 0.51 0.34
C PRO A 112 21.51 2.03 0.28
N GLY A 113 22.03 2.63 1.36
CA GLY A 113 22.20 4.09 1.50
C GLY A 113 21.29 4.75 2.51
N ILE A 114 20.33 4.03 3.11
CA ILE A 114 19.57 4.54 4.25
C ILE A 114 20.28 4.16 5.55
N GLU A 115 20.50 5.14 6.43
CA GLU A 115 21.01 4.89 7.77
C GLU A 115 19.89 4.53 8.76
N ARG A 116 20.16 3.59 9.68
CA ARG A 116 19.20 3.20 10.73
C ARG A 116 18.77 4.39 11.59
N GLN A 117 19.67 5.32 11.88
CA GLN A 117 19.33 6.52 12.66
C GLN A 117 18.32 7.41 11.93
N GLN A 118 18.47 7.58 10.62
CA GLN A 118 17.52 8.32 9.80
C GLN A 118 16.15 7.66 9.81
N LEU A 119 16.08 6.32 9.70
CA LEU A 119 14.81 5.58 9.79
C LEU A 119 14.09 5.82 11.12
N LYS A 120 14.82 5.78 12.23
CA LYS A 120 14.24 6.03 13.56
C LYS A 120 13.66 7.44 13.66
N LYS A 121 14.37 8.44 13.14
CA LYS A 121 13.89 9.84 13.09
C LYS A 121 12.61 9.94 12.24
N GLU A 122 12.62 9.37 11.03
CA GLU A 122 11.46 9.40 10.13
C GLU A 122 10.25 8.62 10.66
N ALA A 123 10.48 7.51 11.37
CA ALA A 123 9.42 6.73 12.01
C ALA A 123 8.82 7.47 13.21
N ALA A 124 9.66 8.13 14.01
CA ALA A 124 9.26 8.95 15.16
C ALA A 124 8.57 10.26 14.77
N ASP A 125 8.83 10.77 13.56
CA ASP A 125 8.15 11.95 13.03
C ASP A 125 6.64 11.68 12.88
N THR A 126 5.90 12.17 13.88
CA THR A 126 4.47 12.01 14.03
C THR A 126 3.69 13.15 13.36
N SER A 127 4.36 14.16 12.80
CA SER A 127 3.71 15.28 12.11
C SER A 127 2.89 14.80 10.90
N LEU A 128 3.41 13.83 10.15
CA LEU A 128 2.71 13.14 9.07
C LEU A 128 1.48 12.39 9.58
N THR A 129 1.58 11.78 10.75
CA THR A 129 0.48 11.03 11.40
C THR A 129 -0.65 11.96 11.84
N LEU A 130 -0.34 13.16 12.35
CA LEU A 130 -1.33 14.16 12.75
C LEU A 130 -2.11 14.72 11.55
N LYS A 131 -1.41 15.10 10.48
CA LYS A 131 -2.04 15.57 9.24
C LYS A 131 -2.93 14.47 8.63
N GLN A 132 -2.45 13.22 8.60
CA GLN A 132 -3.23 12.08 8.15
C GLN A 132 -4.47 11.83 9.02
N ARG A 133 -4.37 11.93 10.35
CA ARG A 133 -5.51 11.81 11.27
C ARG A 133 -6.56 12.90 11.01
N LEU A 134 -6.13 14.15 10.84
CA LEU A 134 -7.03 15.26 10.53
C LEU A 134 -7.75 15.03 9.20
N GLN A 135 -7.02 14.65 8.14
CA GLN A 135 -7.59 14.31 6.85
C GLN A 135 -8.58 13.14 6.92
N GLN A 136 -8.25 12.09 7.68
CA GLN A 136 -9.15 10.95 7.88
C GLN A 136 -10.45 11.35 8.58
N SER A 137 -10.38 12.22 9.59
CA SER A 137 -11.58 12.76 10.27
C SER A 137 -12.45 13.56 9.30
N VAL A 138 -11.86 14.47 8.52
CA VAL A 138 -12.58 15.22 7.48
C VAL A 138 -13.22 14.29 6.45
N MET A 139 -12.47 13.29 5.96
CA MET A 139 -12.99 12.30 5.01
C MET A 139 -14.13 11.46 5.60
N ARG A 140 -14.10 11.14 6.91
CA ARG A 140 -15.21 10.43 7.58
C ARG A 140 -16.47 11.29 7.60
N CYS A 141 -16.36 12.57 7.96
CA CYS A 141 -17.49 13.50 7.93
C CYS A 141 -18.06 13.64 6.50
N MET A 142 -17.20 13.85 5.50
CA MET A 142 -17.63 13.92 4.10
C MET A 142 -18.29 12.61 3.63
N LYS A 143 -17.78 11.46 4.06
CA LYS A 143 -18.37 10.16 3.73
C LYS A 143 -19.77 10.01 4.33
N GLN A 144 -19.97 10.43 5.57
CA GLN A 144 -21.29 10.41 6.21
C GLN A 144 -22.27 11.33 5.47
N GLY A 145 -21.85 12.54 5.12
CA GLY A 145 -22.64 13.47 4.30
C GLY A 145 -23.01 12.88 2.93
N ARG A 146 -22.03 12.28 2.23
CA ARG A 146 -22.26 11.62 0.93
C ARG A 146 -23.27 10.48 1.05
N VAL A 147 -23.20 9.65 2.09
CA VAL A 147 -24.17 8.55 2.28
C VAL A 147 -25.58 9.11 2.45
N LEU A 148 -25.74 10.19 3.21
CA LEU A 148 -27.03 10.83 3.43
C LEU A 148 -27.62 11.38 2.13
N VAL A 149 -26.81 12.10 1.33
CA VAL A 149 -27.21 12.60 0.01
C VAL A 149 -27.51 11.45 -0.97
N SER A 150 -26.73 10.37 -0.94
CA SER A 150 -26.94 9.23 -1.87
C SER A 150 -28.26 8.49 -1.67
N ARG A 151 -28.89 8.59 -0.50
CA ARG A 151 -30.22 8.03 -0.25
C ARG A 151 -31.34 8.86 -0.89
N LEU A 152 -31.06 10.13 -1.20
CA LEU A 152 -32.01 11.09 -1.79
C LEU A 152 -31.90 11.14 -3.32
N ILE A 153 -30.82 10.60 -3.90
CA ILE A 153 -30.62 10.55 -5.35
C ILE A 153 -31.05 9.15 -5.84
N PRO A 154 -32.11 9.05 -6.65
CA PRO A 154 -32.53 7.76 -7.20
C PRO A 154 -31.42 7.17 -8.07
N LEU A 155 -31.17 5.87 -7.94
CA LEU A 155 -30.21 5.19 -8.79
C LEU A 155 -30.73 5.24 -10.24
N PRO A 156 -29.89 5.60 -11.23
CA PRO A 156 -30.31 5.57 -12.62
C PRO A 156 -30.75 4.16 -12.98
N GLY A 157 -31.99 4.03 -13.47
CA GLY A 157 -32.53 2.76 -13.92
C GLY A 157 -31.67 2.21 -15.06
N VAL A 158 -31.24 0.96 -14.94
CA VAL A 158 -30.59 0.24 -16.03
C VAL A 158 -31.70 -0.11 -17.03
N ARG A 159 -31.70 0.55 -18.20
CA ARG A 159 -32.49 0.13 -19.37
C ARG A 159 -31.70 -0.87 -20.19
#